data_AF-A0A538IY83-F1
#
_entry.id   AF-A0A538IY83-F1
#
_cell.length_a   1.000
_cell.length_b   1.000
_cell.length_c   1.000
_cell.angle_alpha   90.00
_cell.angle_beta   90.00
_cell.angle_gamma   90.00
#
_symmetry.space_group_name_H-M   'P 1'
#
loop_
_entity.id
_entity.type
_entity.pdbx_description
1 polymer ?
#
loop_
_entity_poly.entity_id
_entity_poly.type
_entity_poly.pdbx_seq_one_letter_code
_entity_poly.pdbx_strand_id
1 'polypeptide(L)' 'MTTVADEIQIDEAPFRGDVVRPGDPGYDVHRKIWNGSFDKHPALIIRCAGVSDVIAAVKFGRESGLPVAVRSGG' A
#
# COMPACT_ATOMS: atom_id res chain seq x y z
N MET A 1 22.30 10.91 -4.10
CA MET A 1 22.17 10.11 -5.33
C MET A 1 21.23 8.97 -5.00
N THR A 2 19.93 9.24 -5.02
CA THR A 2 18.89 8.25 -4.68
C THR A 2 18.70 7.39 -5.91
N THR A 3 19.37 6.24 -5.91
CA THR A 3 19.20 5.21 -6.91
C THR A 3 17.70 4.91 -7.05
N VAL A 4 17.28 4.78 -8.31
CA VAL A 4 16.02 4.24 -8.81
C VAL A 4 15.18 3.58 -7.72
N ALA A 5 13.91 4.00 -7.60
CA ALA A 5 12.91 3.26 -6.85
C ALA A 5 12.95 1.80 -7.32
N ASP A 6 13.69 0.98 -6.57
CA ASP A 6 13.69 -0.46 -6.70
C ASP A 6 12.22 -0.85 -6.63
N GLU A 7 11.69 -1.44 -7.69
CA GLU A 7 10.29 -1.86 -7.73
C GLU A 7 10.00 -2.57 -6.41
N ILE A 8 9.04 -2.07 -5.63
CA ILE A 8 8.74 -2.66 -4.33
C ILE A 8 8.33 -4.11 -4.58
N GLN A 9 9.24 -5.03 -4.27
CA GLN A 9 9.02 -6.47 -4.40
C GLN A 9 8.20 -6.91 -3.21
N ILE A 10 6.93 -7.17 -3.46
CA ILE A 10 6.01 -7.75 -2.48
C ILE A 10 5.57 -9.11 -3.01
N ASP A 11 5.67 -10.12 -2.15
CA ASP A 11 5.03 -11.40 -2.39
C ASP A 11 3.52 -11.23 -2.17
N GLU A 12 2.73 -11.43 -3.22
CA GLU A 12 1.27 -11.30 -3.17
C GLU A 12 0.57 -12.58 -2.68
N ALA A 13 1.28 -13.72 -2.64
CA ALA A 13 0.73 -14.99 -2.19
C ALA A 13 0.03 -14.99 -0.82
N PRO A 14 0.50 -14.23 0.21
CA PRO A 14 -0.17 -14.20 1.51
C PRO A 14 -1.42 -13.31 1.55
N PHE A 15 -1.69 -12.51 0.52
CA PHE A 15 -2.81 -11.56 0.50
C PHE A 15 -4.03 -12.14 -0.20
N ARG A 16 -5.18 -12.05 0.45
CA ARG A 16 -6.47 -12.40 -0.16
C ARG A 16 -7.15 -11.21 -0.83
N GLY A 17 -6.88 -10.01 -0.33
CA GLY A 17 -7.32 -8.76 -0.92
C GLY A 17 -6.36 -8.23 -1.99
N ASP A 18 -6.53 -6.96 -2.34
CA ASP A 18 -5.83 -6.38 -3.49
C ASP A 18 -4.54 -5.67 -3.09
N VAL A 19 -3.50 -5.90 -3.88
CA VAL A 19 -2.24 -5.14 -3.83
C VAL A 19 -2.21 -4.19 -5.01
N VAL A 20 -2.27 -2.88 -4.74
CA VAL A 20 -2.43 -1.83 -5.75
C VAL A 20 -1.19 -0.95 -5.79
N ARG A 21 -0.62 -0.81 -6.98
CA ARG A 21 0.61 -0.05 -7.28
C ARG A 21 0.32 1.21 -8.12
N PRO A 22 1.23 2.19 -8.13
CA PRO A 22 1.18 3.27 -9.11
C PRO A 22 1.08 2.71 -10.54
N GLY A 23 0.06 3.12 -11.28
CA GLY A 23 -0.22 2.62 -12.64
C GLY A 23 -1.35 1.59 -12.71
N ASP A 24 -1.71 0.95 -11.60
CA ASP A 24 -2.81 -0.02 -11.59
C ASP A 24 -4.18 0.67 -11.72
N PRO A 25 -5.15 0.01 -12.39
CA PRO A 25 -6.53 0.46 -12.38
C PRO A 25 -7.04 0.63 -10.95
N GLY A 26 -7.46 1.85 -10.60
CA GLY A 26 -8.00 2.16 -9.28
C GLY A 26 -6.99 2.72 -8.26
N TYR A 27 -5.69 2.79 -8.58
CA TYR A 27 -4.69 3.42 -7.70
C TYR A 27 -5.08 4.86 -7.33
N ASP A 28 -5.44 5.67 -8.33
CA ASP A 28 -5.84 7.07 -8.12
C ASP A 28 -7.13 7.22 -7.32
N VAL A 29 -8.00 6.21 -7.35
CA VAL A 29 -9.22 6.18 -6.55
C VAL A 29 -8.87 5.81 -5.10
N HIS A 30 -8.05 4.80 -4.91
CA HIS A 30 -7.73 4.24 -3.59
C HIS A 30 -6.76 5.08 -2.77
N ARG A 31 -5.93 5.92 -3.40
CA ARG A 31 -5.03 6.83 -2.66
C ARG A 31 -5.73 8.07 -2.09
N LYS A 32 -6.89 8.47 -2.63
CA LYS A 32 -7.62 9.66 -2.20
C LYS A 32 -8.27 9.47 -0.84
N ILE A 33 -7.99 10.37 0.10
CA ILE A 33 -8.67 10.46 1.39
C ILE A 33 -9.79 11.51 1.35
N TRP A 34 -10.63 11.57 2.39
CA TRP A 34 -11.75 12.51 2.44
C TRP A 34 -11.27 13.98 2.34
N ASN A 35 -10.16 14.30 2.98
CA ASN A 35 -9.57 15.63 2.89
C ASN A 35 -8.76 15.78 1.59
N GLY A 36 -9.39 16.36 0.57
CA GLY A 36 -8.80 16.58 -0.75
C GLY A 36 -7.60 17.55 -0.78
N SER A 37 -7.28 18.23 0.31
CA SER A 37 -6.05 19.04 0.40
C SER A 37 -4.79 18.20 0.59
N PHE A 38 -4.91 16.92 0.93
CA PHE A 38 -3.78 16.02 1.09
C PHE A 38 -3.66 15.05 -0.08
N ASP A 39 -2.66 15.28 -0.93
CA ASP A 39 -2.40 14.49 -2.13
C ASP A 39 -1.14 13.63 -1.97
N LYS A 40 -1.28 12.48 -1.29
CA LYS A 40 -0.17 11.53 -1.10
C LYS A 40 -0.18 10.47 -2.20
N HIS A 41 1.03 10.04 -2.55
CA HIS A 41 1.30 9.04 -3.58
C HIS A 41 2.04 7.85 -2.94
N PRO A 42 1.32 6.98 -2.21
CA PRO A 42 1.92 5.81 -1.58
C PRO A 42 2.49 4.87 -2.65
N ALA A 43 3.68 4.33 -2.40
CA ALA A 43 4.30 3.41 -3.35
C ALA A 43 3.56 2.05 -3.45
N LEU A 44 2.73 1.73 -2.46
CA LEU A 44 1.90 0.52 -2.42
C LEU A 44 0.64 0.76 -1.58
N ILE A 45 -0.50 0.20 -1.99
CA ILE A 45 -1.75 0.18 -1.23
C ILE A 45 -2.22 -1.26 -1.10
N ILE A 46 -2.32 -1.78 0.12
CA ILE A 46 -2.82 -3.13 0.39
C ILE A 46 -4.24 -3.04 0.94
N ARG A 47 -5.23 -3.46 0.14
CA ARG A 47 -6.63 -3.55 0.57
C ARG A 47 -6.87 -4.89 1.23
N CYS A 48 -6.69 -4.93 2.55
CA CYS A 48 -6.85 -6.16 3.32
C CYS A 48 -8.30 -6.67 3.29
N ALA A 49 -8.51 -7.93 2.89
CA ALA A 49 -9.83 -8.58 2.93
C ALA A 49 -10.12 -9.27 4.27
N GLY A 50 -9.11 -9.38 5.15
CA GLY A 50 -9.25 -9.99 6.46
C GLY A 50 -8.01 -9.81 7.34
N VAL A 51 -8.04 -10.43 8.51
CA VAL A 51 -6.99 -10.31 9.55
C VAL A 51 -5.63 -10.84 9.07
N SER A 52 -5.62 -11.91 8.26
CA SER A 52 -4.37 -12.47 7.70
C SER A 52 -3.60 -11.45 6.87
N ASP A 53 -4.33 -10.69 6.05
CA ASP A 53 -3.76 -9.69 5.14
C ASP A 53 -3.16 -8.53 5.93
N VAL A 54 -3.82 -8.10 7.01
CA VAL A 54 -3.31 -7.05 7.91
C VAL A 54 -2.00 -7.49 8.56
N ILE A 55 -1.94 -8.73 9.06
CA ILE A 55 -0.73 -9.28 9.68
C ILE A 55 0.42 -9.31 8.65
N ALA A 56 0.14 -9.75 7.42
CA ALA A 56 1.14 -9.78 6.35
C ALA A 56 1.62 -8.37 5.96
N ALA A 57 0.70 -7.42 5.80
CA ALA A 57 1.01 -6.03 5.44
C ALA A 57 1.89 -5.32 6.47
N VAL A 58 1.59 -5.50 7.76
CA VAL A 58 2.37 -4.88 8.85
C VAL A 58 3.77 -5.48 8.93
N LYS A 59 3.90 -6.80 8.77
CA LYS A 59 5.22 -7.47 8.72
C LYS A 59 6.03 -6.95 7.54
N PHE A 60 5.42 -6.89 6.35
CA PHE A 60 6.06 -6.35 5.15
C PHE A 60 6.52 -4.90 5.33
N GLY A 61 5.67 -4.03 5.90
CA GLY A 61 6.03 -2.64 6.16
C GLY A 61 7.23 -2.51 7.11
N ARG A 62 7.30 -3.37 8.13
CA ARG A 62 8.45 -3.42 9.05
C ARG A 62 9.73 -3.91 8.35
N GLU A 63 9.65 -4.95 7.54
CA GLU A 63 10.81 -5.58 6.88
C GLU A 63 11.37 -4.70 5.74
N SER A 64 10.50 -4.01 5.01
CA SER A 64 10.87 -3.10 3.92
C SER A 64 11.39 -1.74 4.39
N GLY A 65 11.21 -1.39 5.67
CA GLY A 65 11.58 -0.08 6.22
C GLY A 65 10.75 1.09 5.65
N LEU A 66 9.65 0.79 4.96
CA LEU A 66 8.78 1.81 4.36
C LEU A 66 7.89 2.46 5.43
N PRO A 67 7.62 3.77 5.33
CA PRO A 67 6.61 4.41 6.17
C PRO A 67 5.24 3.76 6.00
N VAL A 68 4.65 3.29 7.10
CA VAL A 68 3.33 2.65 7.10
C VAL A 68 2.25 3.65 7.51
N ALA A 69 1.17 3.71 6.72
CA ALA A 69 -0.05 4.42 7.06
C ALA A 69 -1.22 3.44 7.07
N VAL A 70 -2.08 3.54 8.09
CA VAL A 70 -3.30 2.71 8.21
C VAL A 70 -4.50 3.56 7.84
N ARG A 71 -5.40 2.99 7.04
CA ARG A 71 -6.65 3.63 6.61
C ARG A 71 -7.82 2.69 6.79
N SER A 72 -8.92 3.18 7.37
CA SER A 72 -10.23 2.52 7.37
C SER A 72 -11.22 3.31 6.49
N GLY A 73 -12.28 3.90 7.07
CA GLY A 73 -13.36 4.58 6.35
C GLY A 73 -13.02 5.96 5.75
N GLY A 74 -11.82 6.49 6.01
CA GLY A 74 -11.40 7.83 5.58
C GLY A 74 -10.71 8.58 6.70
#